data_AF-A0A9D4S153-F1
#
_entry.id   AF-A0A9D4S153-F1
#
_cell.length_a   1.000
_cell.length_b   1.000
_cell.length_c   1.000
_cell.angle_alpha   90.00
_cell.angle_beta   90.00
_cell.angle_gamma   90.00
#
_symmetry.space_group_name_H-M   'P 1'
#
loop_
_entity.id
_entity.type
_entity.pdbx_description
1 polymer ?
#
loop_
_entity_poly.entity_id
_entity_poly.type
_entity_poly.pdbx_seq_one_letter_code
_entity_poly.pdbx_strand_id
1 'polypeptide(L)'
;MQKIWEEVPIWGRFVSKIECANHVCKCLRGNHEKLVQEFPSLKGKGNLTQAVRIRIVSAVRCAIRMRSEMADKQGLAKQLSCDIKNSIYHIFGEHDNCSLDFCKVKHCLIEEKNSEGQQLNIENHNSGCDDFISQQSKYWSEGMSMNEQKDARESFYSKSGTISEIIKKVIPLLNRVADKSNRLIGNFTSNLCESWMHIRTKFDGGKVVNHCNRFSWNIRCYGGGLRSNIGPKWVPIIWETCTHSKPGTICLQHYERKERQLVDNNRINSTSDSKKRRWCRKLKLNKVSNSKKARQEYGPQAIDVTDDVPSITLKNMKKNYFESEVNVSCDEIANIEKSTRQQTNCVQWKVERKKRVTSSNFEQIFKRNPTLKIKPLLISMLFSKFGGNCSTHIGLNKEHITKLEYLE
;
A
#
# COMPACT_ATOMS: atom_id res chain seq x y z
N MET A 1 -7.94 38.54 -30.28
CA MET A 1 -7.41 37.49 -29.38
C MET A 1 -8.20 36.18 -29.40
N GLN A 2 -9.47 36.16 -29.81
CA GLN A 2 -10.33 34.96 -29.81
C GLN A 2 -9.92 33.90 -30.87
N LYS A 3 -9.52 34.30 -32.08
CA LYS A 3 -9.05 33.38 -33.15
C LYS A 3 -7.80 32.56 -32.81
N ILE A 4 -6.93 33.05 -31.92
CA ILE A 4 -5.70 32.34 -31.55
C ILE A 4 -6.03 31.08 -30.71
N TRP A 5 -7.14 31.10 -29.96
CA TRP A 5 -7.56 29.98 -29.12
C TRP A 5 -8.24 28.86 -29.92
N GLU A 6 -8.81 29.19 -31.08
CA GLU A 6 -9.48 28.22 -31.96
C GLU A 6 -8.49 27.44 -32.84
N GLU A 7 -7.40 28.07 -33.29
CA GLU A 7 -6.42 27.44 -34.20
C GLU A 7 -5.18 26.86 -33.51
N VAL A 8 -4.89 27.25 -32.27
CA VAL A 8 -3.77 26.71 -31.50
C VAL A 8 -4.35 25.74 -30.46
N PRO A 9 -4.23 24.40 -30.63
CA PRO A 9 -4.54 23.49 -29.52
C PRO A 9 -3.75 23.98 -28.31
N ILE A 10 -4.35 23.93 -27.11
CA ILE A 10 -3.89 24.55 -25.84
C ILE A 10 -2.36 24.43 -25.56
N TRP A 11 -1.68 23.50 -26.21
CA TRP A 11 -0.26 23.19 -26.05
C TRP A 11 0.64 23.52 -27.27
N GLY A 12 0.11 24.01 -28.39
CA GLY A 12 0.82 24.31 -29.64
C GLY A 12 0.73 23.21 -30.70
N ARG A 13 1.01 23.55 -31.98
CA ARG A 13 0.93 22.62 -33.14
C ARG A 13 1.86 21.40 -33.04
N PHE A 14 2.92 21.49 -32.24
CA PHE A 14 3.94 20.44 -32.09
C PHE A 14 3.82 19.64 -30.79
N VAL A 15 2.81 19.89 -29.96
CA VAL A 15 2.70 19.25 -28.65
C VAL A 15 1.55 18.27 -28.61
N SER A 16 1.88 16.98 -28.56
CA SER A 16 0.91 15.89 -28.39
C SER A 16 0.73 15.53 -26.92
N LYS A 17 -0.52 15.41 -26.46
CA LYS A 17 -0.81 14.89 -25.12
C LYS A 17 -0.63 13.37 -25.07
N ILE A 18 0.24 12.92 -24.18
CA ILE A 18 0.50 11.51 -23.90
C ILE A 18 -0.03 11.18 -22.49
N GLU A 19 -0.56 9.97 -22.29
CA GLU A 19 -1.04 9.52 -20.98
C GLU A 19 0.03 8.69 -20.27
N CYS A 20 0.27 8.99 -18.99
CA CYS A 20 1.19 8.20 -18.16
C CYS A 20 0.48 6.94 -17.64
N ALA A 21 1.03 5.76 -17.93
CA ALA A 21 0.46 4.47 -17.51
C ALA A 21 0.33 4.38 -15.97
N ASN A 22 1.34 4.83 -15.24
CA ASN A 22 1.33 4.82 -13.76
C ASN A 22 0.27 5.78 -13.20
N HIS A 23 0.13 6.97 -13.80
CA HIS A 23 -0.86 7.96 -13.37
C HIS A 23 -2.28 7.45 -13.62
N VAL A 24 -2.54 6.85 -14.78
CA VAL A 24 -3.83 6.24 -15.09
C VAL A 24 -4.18 5.13 -14.10
N CYS A 25 -3.23 4.26 -13.76
CA CYS A 25 -3.42 3.22 -12.75
C CYS A 25 -3.73 3.80 -11.36
N LYS A 26 -3.02 4.87 -10.96
CA LYS A 26 -3.25 5.58 -9.69
C LYS A 26 -4.64 6.22 -9.64
N CYS A 27 -5.05 6.88 -10.72
CA CYS A 27 -6.39 7.47 -10.84
C CYS A 27 -7.49 6.41 -10.80
N LEU A 28 -7.31 5.28 -11.50
CA LEU A 28 -8.26 4.17 -11.48
C LEU A 28 -8.42 3.61 -10.06
N ARG A 29 -7.32 3.38 -9.35
CA ARG A 29 -7.36 2.97 -7.93
C ARG A 29 -8.13 3.96 -7.07
N GLY A 30 -7.80 5.25 -7.16
CA GLY A 30 -8.49 6.30 -6.39
C GLY A 30 -9.99 6.36 -6.69
N ASN A 31 -10.38 6.15 -7.95
CA ASN A 31 -11.79 6.07 -8.32
C ASN A 31 -12.47 4.82 -7.75
N HIS A 32 -11.81 3.66 -7.71
CA HIS A 32 -12.36 2.49 -7.04
C HIS A 32 -12.49 2.70 -5.52
N GLU A 33 -11.55 3.41 -4.89
CA GLU A 33 -11.64 3.76 -3.46
C GLU A 33 -12.83 4.69 -3.18
N LYS A 34 -13.05 5.72 -4.02
CA LYS A 34 -14.23 6.59 -3.96
C LYS A 34 -15.52 5.82 -4.17
N LEU A 35 -15.56 4.93 -5.16
CA LEU A 35 -16.74 4.10 -5.45
C LEU A 35 -17.16 3.26 -4.22
N VAL A 36 -16.20 2.71 -3.49
CA VAL A 36 -16.47 1.92 -2.27
C VAL A 36 -16.85 2.81 -1.08
N GLN A 37 -16.45 4.08 -1.06
CA GLN A 37 -16.91 5.07 -0.08
C GLN A 37 -18.36 5.49 -0.36
N GLU A 38 -18.70 5.73 -1.63
CA GLU A 38 -20.05 6.11 -2.09
C GLU A 38 -21.05 4.96 -1.96
N PHE A 39 -20.62 3.71 -2.19
CA PHE A 39 -21.46 2.52 -2.08
C PHE A 39 -20.88 1.54 -1.05
N PRO A 40 -21.21 1.70 0.25
CA PRO A 40 -20.76 0.79 1.30
C PRO A 40 -21.19 -0.67 1.09
N SER A 41 -22.24 -0.94 0.31
CA SER A 41 -22.66 -2.29 -0.09
C SER A 41 -21.58 -3.05 -0.86
N LEU A 42 -20.65 -2.35 -1.50
CA LEU A 42 -19.50 -2.93 -2.20
C LEU A 42 -18.33 -3.29 -1.25
N LYS A 43 -18.45 -3.02 0.05
CA LYS A 43 -17.49 -3.48 1.08
C LYS A 43 -17.80 -4.91 1.51
N GLY A 44 -16.82 -5.56 2.13
CA GLY A 44 -16.98 -6.91 2.70
C GLY A 44 -16.38 -8.02 1.84
N LYS A 45 -16.36 -9.23 2.41
CA LYS A 45 -15.81 -10.45 1.77
C LYS A 45 -16.59 -10.77 0.49
N GLY A 46 -15.88 -11.14 -0.58
CA GLY A 46 -16.48 -11.43 -1.89
C GLY A 46 -16.82 -10.21 -2.77
N ASN A 47 -16.71 -8.99 -2.24
CA ASN A 47 -17.07 -7.75 -2.97
C ASN A 47 -15.82 -7.01 -3.49
N LEU A 48 -15.94 -5.70 -3.78
CA LEU A 48 -14.86 -4.83 -4.27
C LEU A 48 -13.85 -4.48 -3.16
N THR A 49 -13.28 -5.51 -2.53
CA THR A 49 -12.25 -5.42 -1.49
C THR A 49 -10.99 -4.72 -2.01
N GLN A 50 -10.13 -4.29 -1.09
CA GLN A 50 -8.85 -3.69 -1.47
C GLN A 50 -8.01 -4.61 -2.36
N ALA A 51 -8.00 -5.91 -2.09
CA ALA A 51 -7.29 -6.90 -2.91
C ALA A 51 -7.86 -7.00 -4.33
N VAL A 52 -9.20 -7.01 -4.48
CA VAL A 52 -9.85 -7.02 -5.81
C VAL A 52 -9.54 -5.74 -6.57
N ARG A 53 -9.62 -4.57 -5.93
CA ARG A 53 -9.26 -3.28 -6.56
C ARG A 53 -7.82 -3.27 -7.05
N ILE A 54 -6.88 -3.80 -6.27
CA ILE A 54 -5.47 -3.92 -6.66
C ILE A 54 -5.34 -4.85 -7.88
N ARG A 55 -5.98 -6.02 -7.86
CA ARG A 55 -5.95 -6.95 -9.00
C ARG A 55 -6.45 -6.29 -10.29
N ILE A 56 -7.55 -5.52 -10.24
CA ILE A 56 -8.11 -4.83 -11.43
C ILE A 56 -7.09 -3.86 -12.01
N VAL A 57 -6.45 -3.07 -11.16
CA VAL A 57 -5.44 -2.10 -11.59
C VAL A 57 -4.19 -2.81 -12.14
N SER A 58 -3.77 -3.92 -11.53
CA SER A 58 -2.64 -4.72 -12.01
C SER A 58 -2.93 -5.37 -13.36
N ALA A 59 -4.13 -5.90 -13.59
CA ALA A 59 -4.55 -6.46 -14.86
C ALA A 59 -4.48 -5.40 -15.98
N VAL A 60 -5.02 -4.20 -15.74
CA VAL A 60 -4.90 -3.06 -16.65
C VAL A 60 -3.44 -2.68 -16.93
N ARG A 61 -2.59 -2.63 -15.89
CA ARG A 61 -1.16 -2.32 -16.05
C ARG A 61 -0.42 -3.37 -16.87
N CYS A 62 -0.77 -4.64 -16.68
CA CYS A 62 -0.23 -5.77 -17.41
C CYS A 62 -0.62 -5.67 -18.90
N ALA A 63 -1.90 -5.43 -19.20
CA ALA A 63 -2.39 -5.24 -20.56
C ALA A 63 -1.64 -4.12 -21.29
N ILE A 64 -1.46 -2.96 -20.63
CA ILE A 64 -0.72 -1.82 -21.20
C ILE A 64 0.73 -2.22 -21.53
N ARG A 65 1.42 -2.92 -20.63
CA ARG A 65 2.81 -3.33 -20.85
C ARG A 65 2.91 -4.34 -21.99
N MET A 66 2.12 -5.41 -21.92
CA MET A 66 2.13 -6.49 -22.90
C MET A 66 1.86 -5.95 -24.30
N ARG A 67 0.81 -5.14 -24.47
CA ARG A 67 0.50 -4.53 -25.77
C ARG A 67 1.53 -3.51 -26.22
N SER A 68 2.25 -2.85 -25.30
CA SER A 68 3.32 -1.91 -25.69
C SER A 68 4.58 -2.58 -26.26
N GLU A 69 4.78 -3.86 -25.97
CA GLU A 69 5.97 -4.63 -26.37
C GLU A 69 5.75 -5.37 -27.71
N MET A 70 4.53 -5.40 -28.22
CA MET A 70 4.18 -6.06 -29.49
C MET A 70 4.64 -5.23 -30.72
N ALA A 71 5.19 -5.93 -31.72
CA ALA A 71 5.83 -5.31 -32.87
C ALA A 71 4.85 -4.65 -33.86
N ASP A 72 3.71 -5.30 -34.15
CA ASP A 72 2.68 -4.74 -35.02
C ASP A 72 1.81 -3.77 -34.23
N LYS A 73 1.91 -2.47 -34.52
CA LYS A 73 1.18 -1.41 -33.80
C LYS A 73 -0.24 -1.19 -34.33
N GLN A 74 -0.59 -1.77 -35.49
CA GLN A 74 -1.93 -1.62 -36.04
C GLN A 74 -2.93 -2.46 -35.24
N GLY A 75 -4.04 -1.85 -34.83
CA GLY A 75 -5.09 -2.55 -34.07
C GLY A 75 -4.78 -2.83 -32.59
N LEU A 76 -3.53 -2.73 -32.11
CA LEU A 76 -3.20 -2.97 -30.70
C LEU A 76 -3.93 -2.07 -29.72
N ALA A 77 -4.19 -0.81 -30.09
CA ALA A 77 -4.95 0.07 -29.22
C ALA A 77 -6.41 -0.37 -29.06
N LYS A 78 -7.00 -1.02 -30.07
CA LYS A 78 -8.32 -1.65 -29.97
C LYS A 78 -8.25 -2.88 -29.08
N GLN A 79 -7.23 -3.73 -29.26
CA GLN A 79 -7.01 -4.90 -28.41
C GLN A 79 -6.78 -4.52 -26.94
N LEU A 80 -5.95 -3.50 -26.68
CA LEU A 80 -5.73 -2.93 -25.36
C LEU A 80 -7.04 -2.41 -24.75
N SER A 81 -7.87 -1.73 -25.54
CA SER A 81 -9.19 -1.28 -25.10
C SER A 81 -10.07 -2.46 -24.67
N CYS A 82 -10.08 -3.55 -25.44
CA CYS A 82 -10.78 -4.79 -25.09
C CYS A 82 -10.21 -5.43 -23.82
N ASP A 83 -8.89 -5.58 -23.70
CA ASP A 83 -8.24 -6.18 -22.52
C ASP A 83 -8.51 -5.36 -21.24
N ILE A 84 -8.52 -4.02 -21.33
CA ILE A 84 -8.86 -3.13 -20.20
C ILE A 84 -10.31 -3.33 -19.76
N LYS A 85 -11.25 -3.36 -20.71
CA LYS A 85 -12.68 -3.59 -20.40
C LYS A 85 -12.89 -4.98 -19.81
N ASN A 86 -12.15 -5.97 -20.31
CA ASN A 86 -12.25 -7.35 -19.89
C ASN A 86 -11.51 -7.65 -18.57
N SER A 87 -10.70 -6.72 -18.06
CA SER A 87 -9.89 -6.91 -16.85
C SER A 87 -10.74 -7.26 -15.62
N ILE A 88 -11.98 -6.77 -15.52
CA ILE A 88 -12.87 -7.11 -14.41
C ILE A 88 -13.39 -8.54 -14.51
N TYR A 89 -13.87 -8.95 -15.68
CA TYR A 89 -14.37 -10.30 -15.95
C TYR A 89 -13.26 -11.34 -15.74
N HIS A 90 -12.06 -11.06 -16.25
CA HIS A 90 -10.87 -11.88 -16.03
C HIS A 90 -10.59 -12.13 -14.54
N ILE A 91 -10.78 -11.13 -13.67
CA ILE A 91 -10.50 -11.26 -12.23
C ILE A 91 -11.59 -12.06 -11.52
N PHE A 92 -12.83 -11.97 -12.01
CA PHE A 92 -13.96 -12.73 -11.49
C PHE A 92 -14.07 -14.14 -12.08
N GLY A 93 -13.11 -14.57 -12.91
CA GLY A 93 -13.03 -15.93 -13.44
C GLY A 93 -13.75 -16.13 -14.79
N GLU A 94 -14.33 -15.08 -15.36
CA GLU A 94 -14.92 -15.12 -16.70
C GLU A 94 -13.83 -14.86 -17.75
N HIS A 95 -13.41 -15.94 -18.41
CA HIS A 95 -12.26 -15.92 -19.33
C HIS A 95 -12.62 -15.93 -20.82
N ASP A 96 -13.91 -16.04 -21.17
CA ASP A 96 -14.38 -16.21 -22.56
C ASP A 96 -13.88 -15.12 -23.50
N ASN A 97 -13.88 -13.87 -23.02
CA ASN A 97 -13.47 -12.70 -23.79
C ASN A 97 -12.00 -12.32 -23.59
N CYS A 98 -11.21 -13.13 -22.87
CA CYS A 98 -9.77 -12.88 -22.74
C CYS A 98 -9.05 -13.19 -24.05
N SER A 99 -8.04 -12.40 -24.38
CA SER A 99 -7.05 -12.78 -25.39
C SER A 99 -6.09 -13.85 -24.85
N LEU A 100 -5.55 -14.70 -25.72
CA LEU A 100 -4.66 -15.80 -25.35
C LEU A 100 -3.39 -15.27 -24.68
N ASP A 101 -2.82 -14.21 -25.24
CA ASP A 101 -1.61 -13.56 -24.71
C ASP A 101 -1.83 -12.96 -23.31
N PHE A 102 -3.07 -12.57 -22.99
CA PHE A 102 -3.42 -11.88 -21.75
C PHE A 102 -3.81 -12.86 -20.63
N CYS A 103 -4.39 -14.02 -20.95
CA CYS A 103 -4.96 -14.94 -19.98
C CYS A 103 -4.31 -16.32 -20.04
N LYS A 104 -3.48 -16.61 -19.04
CA LYS A 104 -2.86 -17.93 -18.84
C LYS A 104 -3.89 -19.07 -18.75
N VAL A 105 -5.02 -18.85 -18.08
CA VAL A 105 -6.07 -19.88 -17.95
C VAL A 105 -6.66 -20.25 -19.31
N LYS A 106 -6.95 -19.25 -20.16
CA LYS A 106 -7.47 -19.50 -21.50
C LYS A 106 -6.44 -20.18 -22.41
N HIS A 107 -5.15 -19.87 -22.23
CA HIS A 107 -4.05 -20.56 -22.90
C HIS A 107 -4.04 -22.06 -22.56
N CYS A 108 -4.03 -22.40 -21.26
CA CYS A 108 -3.99 -23.80 -20.80
C CYS A 108 -5.24 -24.60 -21.21
N LEU A 109 -6.43 -24.00 -21.15
CA LEU A 109 -7.69 -24.66 -21.56
C LEU A 109 -7.75 -25.04 -23.04
N ILE A 110 -6.97 -24.36 -23.89
CA ILE A 110 -6.89 -24.68 -25.33
C ILE A 110 -5.77 -25.70 -25.58
N GLU A 111 -4.66 -25.63 -24.83
CA GLU A 111 -3.62 -26.65 -24.86
C GLU A 111 -4.13 -28.02 -24.43
N GLU A 112 -4.98 -28.09 -23.38
CA GLU A 112 -5.62 -29.34 -22.91
C GLU A 112 -6.61 -29.92 -23.94
N LYS A 113 -7.35 -29.07 -24.67
CA LYS A 113 -8.25 -29.51 -25.75
C LYS A 113 -7.52 -30.01 -26.99
N ASN A 114 -6.29 -29.55 -27.21
CA ASN A 114 -5.47 -29.96 -28.35
C ASN A 114 -4.60 -31.20 -28.05
N SER A 115 -4.51 -31.63 -26.78
CA SER A 115 -3.63 -32.73 -26.34
C SER A 115 -4.35 -34.07 -26.07
N GLU A 116 -5.64 -34.20 -26.38
CA GLU A 116 -6.31 -35.51 -26.50
C GLU A 116 -5.84 -36.34 -27.72
N GLY A 117 -4.83 -35.88 -28.46
CA GLY A 117 -4.34 -36.53 -29.67
C GLY A 117 -2.84 -36.88 -29.74
N GLN A 118 -1.98 -36.49 -28.80
CA GLN A 118 -0.55 -36.87 -28.84
C GLN A 118 0.17 -36.59 -27.51
N GLN A 119 0.76 -37.62 -26.91
CA GLN A 119 1.80 -37.48 -25.89
C GLN A 119 3.01 -36.78 -26.52
N LEU A 120 3.57 -35.74 -25.87
CA LEU A 120 5.02 -35.56 -25.65
C LEU A 120 5.37 -34.27 -24.87
N ASN A 121 6.24 -34.47 -23.89
CA ASN A 121 7.27 -33.60 -23.29
C ASN A 121 6.98 -32.10 -23.02
N ILE A 122 6.73 -31.82 -21.74
CA ILE A 122 6.75 -30.47 -21.16
C ILE A 122 8.21 -30.03 -20.97
N GLU A 123 8.74 -29.22 -21.89
CA GLU A 123 9.86 -28.33 -21.58
C GLU A 123 9.34 -27.05 -20.92
N ASN A 124 9.72 -26.84 -19.67
CA ASN A 124 9.37 -25.68 -18.86
C ASN A 124 10.00 -24.39 -19.42
N HIS A 125 9.33 -23.75 -20.37
CA HIS A 125 9.60 -22.35 -20.70
C HIS A 125 9.01 -21.44 -19.62
N ASN A 126 9.79 -21.29 -18.54
CA ASN A 126 9.52 -20.39 -17.42
C ASN A 126 9.66 -18.94 -17.90
N SER A 127 8.59 -18.38 -18.48
CA SER A 127 8.55 -16.99 -18.97
C SER A 127 8.40 -16.01 -17.80
N GLY A 128 9.16 -14.91 -17.83
CA GLY A 128 9.32 -13.90 -16.75
C GLY A 128 8.06 -13.13 -16.29
N CYS A 129 6.86 -13.61 -16.61
CA CYS A 129 5.59 -13.08 -16.14
C CYS A 129 5.33 -13.38 -14.65
N ASP A 130 5.74 -14.54 -14.15
CA ASP A 130 5.52 -14.93 -12.73
C ASP A 130 6.39 -14.15 -11.74
N ASP A 131 7.60 -13.77 -12.16
CA ASP A 131 8.47 -12.92 -11.34
C ASP A 131 7.89 -11.50 -11.21
N PHE A 132 7.18 -10.98 -12.23
CA PHE A 132 6.57 -9.65 -12.17
C PHE A 132 5.29 -9.60 -11.32
N ILE A 133 4.37 -10.56 -11.47
CA ILE A 133 3.18 -10.63 -10.61
C ILE A 133 3.60 -10.83 -9.16
N SER A 134 4.65 -11.63 -8.91
CA SER A 134 5.27 -11.79 -7.58
C SER A 134 5.90 -10.49 -7.07
N GLN A 135 6.71 -9.80 -7.88
CA GLN A 135 7.34 -8.52 -7.50
C GLN A 135 6.34 -7.39 -7.28
N GLN A 136 5.28 -7.32 -8.09
CA GLN A 136 4.23 -6.33 -7.99
C GLN A 136 3.28 -6.68 -6.84
N SER A 137 2.89 -7.94 -6.66
CA SER A 137 2.18 -8.38 -5.46
C SER A 137 2.98 -8.03 -4.21
N LYS A 138 4.31 -8.25 -4.20
CA LYS A 138 5.20 -7.98 -3.06
C LYS A 138 5.41 -6.49 -2.79
N TYR A 139 5.55 -5.66 -3.83
CA TYR A 139 5.62 -4.20 -3.70
C TYR A 139 4.29 -3.60 -3.21
N TRP A 140 3.16 -4.24 -3.54
CA TRP A 140 1.82 -3.74 -3.20
C TRP A 140 1.24 -4.38 -1.92
N SER A 141 1.79 -5.51 -1.47
CA SER A 141 1.49 -6.15 -0.18
C SER A 141 2.51 -5.80 0.91
N GLU A 142 3.47 -4.91 0.64
CA GLU A 142 4.30 -4.25 1.65
C GLU A 142 3.39 -3.56 2.68
N GLY A 143 3.30 -4.16 3.89
CA GLY A 143 2.46 -3.67 4.99
C GLY A 143 1.20 -4.51 5.28
N MET A 144 0.89 -5.52 4.46
CA MET A 144 -0.23 -6.44 4.72
C MET A 144 0.17 -7.59 5.65
N SER A 145 -0.74 -7.99 6.53
CA SER A 145 -0.59 -9.18 7.38
C SER A 145 -0.66 -10.47 6.53
N MET A 146 0.09 -11.51 6.92
CA MET A 146 0.03 -12.83 6.26
C MET A 146 -1.38 -13.44 6.25
N ASN A 147 -2.24 -13.08 7.22
CA ASN A 147 -3.64 -13.49 7.25
C ASN A 147 -4.48 -12.79 6.18
N GLU A 148 -4.25 -11.50 5.92
CA GLU A 148 -4.96 -10.75 4.87
C GLU A 148 -4.61 -11.27 3.46
N GLN A 149 -3.42 -11.85 3.29
CA GLN A 149 -2.99 -12.47 2.04
C GLN A 149 -3.61 -13.85 1.82
N LYS A 150 -3.79 -14.65 2.88
CA LYS A 150 -4.46 -15.96 2.81
C LYS A 150 -5.98 -15.81 2.63
N ASP A 151 -6.61 -14.92 3.40
CA ASP A 151 -8.04 -14.63 3.30
C ASP A 151 -8.44 -14.11 1.90
N ALA A 152 -7.52 -13.46 1.18
CA ALA A 152 -7.75 -12.99 -0.19
C ALA A 152 -7.77 -14.12 -1.22
N ARG A 153 -7.01 -15.20 -1.01
CA ARG A 153 -6.95 -16.37 -1.91
C ARG A 153 -8.17 -17.28 -1.76
N GLU A 154 -8.71 -17.39 -0.55
CA GLU A 154 -9.85 -18.26 -0.23
C GLU A 154 -11.22 -17.59 -0.46
N SER A 155 -11.26 -16.30 -0.82
CA SER A 155 -12.50 -15.50 -0.86
C SER A 155 -13.45 -15.72 -2.05
N PHE A 156 -13.22 -16.72 -2.92
CA PHE A 156 -13.90 -16.80 -4.22
C PHE A 156 -15.20 -17.62 -4.28
N TYR A 157 -15.65 -18.21 -3.18
CA TYR A 157 -16.88 -18.99 -3.15
C TYR A 157 -17.92 -18.33 -2.24
N SER A 158 -18.79 -17.47 -2.81
CA SER A 158 -20.24 -17.40 -2.54
C SER A 158 -20.86 -16.02 -2.89
N LYS A 159 -22.05 -16.09 -3.52
CA LYS A 159 -23.04 -15.05 -3.92
C LYS A 159 -22.84 -14.37 -5.29
N SER A 160 -23.58 -14.87 -6.29
CA SER A 160 -23.64 -14.35 -7.67
C SER A 160 -24.38 -13.01 -7.84
N GLY A 161 -25.27 -12.66 -6.90
CA GLY A 161 -26.09 -11.42 -7.00
C GLY A 161 -25.29 -10.12 -6.87
N THR A 162 -24.21 -10.10 -6.08
CA THR A 162 -23.38 -8.91 -5.82
C THR A 162 -22.36 -8.61 -6.94
N ILE A 163 -21.97 -9.62 -7.71
CA ILE A 163 -20.92 -9.49 -8.74
C ILE A 163 -21.43 -8.64 -9.93
N SER A 164 -22.66 -8.87 -10.37
CA SER A 164 -23.27 -8.09 -11.46
C SER A 164 -23.33 -6.59 -11.14
N GLU A 165 -23.66 -6.23 -9.90
CA GLU A 165 -23.67 -4.83 -9.44
C GLU A 165 -22.27 -4.22 -9.43
N ILE A 166 -21.26 -4.95 -8.94
CA ILE A 166 -19.87 -4.51 -8.97
C ILE A 166 -19.43 -4.24 -10.40
N ILE A 167 -19.72 -5.16 -11.32
CA ILE A 167 -19.36 -5.04 -12.74
C ILE A 167 -20.00 -3.79 -13.35
N LYS A 168 -21.32 -3.59 -13.16
CA LYS A 168 -22.04 -2.40 -13.66
C LYS A 168 -21.43 -1.08 -13.17
N LYS A 169 -20.92 -1.05 -11.94
CA LYS A 169 -20.34 0.16 -11.33
C LYS A 169 -18.88 0.40 -11.73
N VAL A 170 -18.11 -0.66 -11.97
CA VAL A 170 -16.68 -0.56 -12.33
C VAL A 170 -16.46 -0.37 -13.83
N ILE A 171 -17.29 -0.96 -14.69
CA ILE A 171 -17.17 -0.83 -16.16
C ILE A 171 -17.05 0.63 -16.63
N PRO A 172 -17.86 1.60 -16.16
CA PRO A 172 -17.71 2.99 -16.57
C PRO A 172 -16.33 3.58 -16.27
N LEU A 173 -15.68 3.14 -15.18
CA LEU A 173 -14.32 3.56 -14.83
C LEU A 173 -13.29 2.95 -15.78
N LEU A 174 -13.46 1.68 -16.13
CA LEU A 174 -12.61 0.98 -17.10
C LEU A 174 -12.77 1.55 -18.51
N ASN A 175 -13.99 1.90 -18.93
CA ASN A 175 -14.25 2.53 -20.22
C ASN A 175 -13.48 3.84 -20.37
N ARG A 176 -13.47 4.71 -19.34
CA ARG A 176 -12.67 5.95 -19.36
C ARG A 176 -11.16 5.71 -19.55
N VAL A 177 -10.66 4.57 -19.08
CA VAL A 177 -9.27 4.16 -19.27
C VAL A 177 -9.08 3.56 -20.67
N ALA A 178 -10.01 2.74 -21.12
CA ALA A 178 -10.02 2.09 -22.42
C ALA A 178 -10.12 3.10 -23.58
N ASP A 179 -10.82 4.23 -23.40
CA ASP A 179 -10.89 5.33 -24.38
C ASP A 179 -9.53 6.00 -24.60
N LYS A 180 -8.61 5.85 -23.64
CA LYS A 180 -7.24 6.38 -23.70
C LYS A 180 -6.23 5.38 -24.26
N SER A 181 -6.66 4.20 -24.75
CA SER A 181 -5.75 3.12 -25.18
C SER A 181 -4.74 3.58 -26.22
N ASN A 182 -5.14 4.41 -27.19
CA ASN A 182 -4.23 4.99 -28.20
C ASN A 182 -3.07 5.78 -27.58
N ARG A 183 -3.30 6.45 -26.45
CA ARG A 183 -2.28 7.25 -25.74
C ARG A 183 -1.47 6.43 -24.74
N LEU A 184 -1.99 5.27 -24.33
CA LEU A 184 -1.39 4.37 -23.37
C LEU A 184 -0.51 3.29 -24.01
N ILE A 185 -0.67 3.04 -25.31
CA ILE A 185 0.06 1.99 -26.02
C ILE A 185 1.58 2.17 -25.97
N GLY A 186 2.06 3.40 -25.86
CA GLY A 186 3.49 3.67 -25.71
C GLY A 186 4.04 3.43 -24.30
N ASN A 187 3.20 3.02 -23.34
CA ASN A 187 3.57 2.68 -21.96
C ASN A 187 4.47 3.74 -21.29
N PHE A 188 4.20 5.01 -21.61
CA PHE A 188 4.97 6.11 -21.09
C PHE A 188 4.78 6.24 -19.58
N THR A 189 5.86 6.52 -18.86
CA THR A 189 5.82 6.78 -17.43
C THR A 189 6.28 8.20 -17.16
N SER A 190 5.63 8.89 -16.21
CA SER A 190 6.02 10.23 -15.77
C SER A 190 7.35 10.22 -15.01
N ASN A 191 7.99 9.06 -14.82
CA ASN A 191 9.26 8.91 -14.12
C ASN A 191 10.33 9.86 -14.66
N LEU A 192 10.40 10.09 -15.97
CA LEU A 192 11.37 11.02 -16.55
C LEU A 192 11.06 12.47 -16.16
N CYS A 193 9.80 12.89 -16.28
CA CYS A 193 9.35 14.22 -15.88
C CYS A 193 9.50 14.43 -14.36
N GLU A 194 9.17 13.43 -13.54
CA GLU A 194 9.33 13.44 -12.09
C GLU A 194 10.81 13.47 -11.69
N SER A 195 11.66 12.70 -12.36
CA SER A 195 13.12 12.72 -12.18
C SER A 195 13.69 14.09 -12.53
N TRP A 196 13.27 14.67 -13.65
CA TRP A 196 13.68 16.01 -14.06
C TRP A 196 13.19 17.07 -13.06
N MET A 197 11.93 17.01 -12.63
CA MET A 197 11.38 17.91 -11.61
C MET A 197 12.12 17.76 -10.27
N HIS A 198 12.50 16.54 -9.89
CA HIS A 198 13.32 16.30 -8.70
C HIS A 198 14.71 16.93 -8.83
N ILE A 199 15.34 16.89 -10.00
CA ILE A 199 16.60 17.60 -10.25
C ILE A 199 16.38 19.12 -10.18
N ARG A 200 15.41 19.64 -10.92
CA ARG A 200 15.09 21.07 -11.01
C ARG A 200 14.72 21.68 -9.65
N THR A 201 14.01 20.94 -8.78
CA THR A 201 13.69 21.40 -7.42
C THR A 201 14.93 21.57 -6.53
N LYS A 202 16.03 20.81 -6.76
CA LYS A 202 17.31 21.09 -6.08
C LYS A 202 17.91 22.42 -6.51
N PHE A 203 17.73 22.82 -7.77
CA PHE A 203 18.10 24.15 -8.25
C PHE A 203 17.16 25.23 -7.68
N ASP A 204 15.87 24.92 -7.48
CA ASP A 204 14.94 25.84 -6.80
C ASP A 204 15.24 26.02 -5.31
N GLY A 205 15.85 25.05 -4.64
CA GLY A 205 16.37 25.24 -3.27
C GLY A 205 17.33 26.44 -3.17
N GLY A 206 18.02 26.77 -4.27
CA GLY A 206 18.81 27.99 -4.40
C GLY A 206 18.00 29.29 -4.42
N LYS A 207 16.67 29.27 -4.63
CA LYS A 207 15.81 30.46 -4.48
C LYS A 207 15.81 31.02 -3.07
N VAL A 208 15.96 30.16 -2.05
CA VAL A 208 16.00 30.58 -0.64
C VAL A 208 17.27 31.37 -0.34
N VAL A 209 18.32 31.20 -1.17
CA VAL A 209 19.61 31.90 -1.02
C VAL A 209 19.74 33.07 -2.00
N ASN A 210 19.22 32.93 -3.22
CA ASN A 210 19.25 33.95 -4.28
C ASN A 210 17.84 34.49 -4.54
N HIS A 211 17.42 35.46 -3.72
CA HIS A 211 16.17 36.16 -3.89
C HIS A 211 16.20 37.02 -5.17
N CYS A 212 15.26 36.76 -6.09
CA CYS A 212 14.72 37.73 -7.05
C CYS A 212 15.63 38.27 -8.20
N ASN A 213 16.61 37.52 -8.71
CA ASN A 213 17.23 37.89 -10.00
C ASN A 213 16.33 37.54 -11.19
N ARG A 214 16.18 38.48 -12.15
CA ARG A 214 15.49 38.28 -13.45
C ARG A 214 16.15 37.10 -14.20
N PHE A 215 15.38 36.33 -14.97
CA PHE A 215 15.80 35.07 -15.64
C PHE A 215 16.19 33.89 -14.74
N SER A 216 16.11 34.02 -13.41
CA SER A 216 16.50 32.92 -12.51
C SER A 216 15.70 31.63 -12.73
N TRP A 217 14.44 31.70 -13.20
CA TRP A 217 13.65 30.51 -13.53
C TRP A 217 14.18 29.77 -14.77
N ASN A 218 14.42 30.48 -15.88
CA ASN A 218 14.96 29.90 -17.11
C ASN A 218 16.33 29.24 -16.84
N ILE A 219 17.22 29.94 -16.12
CA ILE A 219 18.56 29.43 -15.78
C ILE A 219 18.49 28.15 -14.93
N ARG A 220 17.57 28.08 -13.96
CA ARG A 220 17.36 26.85 -13.17
C ARG A 220 16.81 25.70 -14.02
N CYS A 221 15.92 25.98 -14.97
CA CYS A 221 15.43 24.96 -15.90
C CYS A 221 16.55 24.48 -16.82
N TYR A 222 17.37 25.37 -17.36
CA TYR A 222 18.53 25.02 -18.19
C TYR A 222 19.58 24.22 -17.39
N GLY A 223 19.93 24.65 -16.18
CA GLY A 223 20.84 23.92 -15.30
C GLY A 223 20.30 22.53 -14.92
N GLY A 224 18.99 22.41 -14.67
CA GLY A 224 18.32 21.13 -14.46
C GLY A 224 18.39 20.22 -15.69
N GLY A 225 18.15 20.76 -16.88
CA GLY A 225 18.28 20.05 -18.16
C GLY A 225 19.71 19.57 -18.41
N LEU A 226 20.71 20.46 -18.27
CA LEU A 226 22.13 20.13 -18.41
C LEU A 226 22.56 19.05 -17.42
N ARG A 227 22.13 19.14 -16.16
CA ARG A 227 22.40 18.11 -15.15
C ARG A 227 21.75 16.76 -15.49
N SER A 228 20.56 16.76 -16.10
CA SER A 228 19.86 15.55 -16.51
C SER A 228 20.53 14.87 -17.70
N ASN A 229 21.02 15.66 -18.66
CA ASN A 229 21.58 15.14 -19.92
C ASN A 229 23.06 14.76 -19.79
N ILE A 230 23.86 15.64 -19.19
CA ILE A 230 25.33 15.51 -19.10
C ILE A 230 25.74 14.85 -17.77
N GLY A 231 24.84 14.82 -16.80
CA GLY A 231 25.11 14.25 -15.48
C GLY A 231 25.91 15.20 -14.59
N PRO A 232 26.59 14.69 -13.54
CA PRO A 232 27.11 15.54 -12.49
C PRO A 232 28.18 16.55 -12.89
N LYS A 233 28.97 16.25 -13.92
CA LYS A 233 30.06 17.07 -14.44
C LYS A 233 29.62 18.20 -15.39
N TRP A 234 28.32 18.43 -15.56
CA TRP A 234 27.82 19.44 -16.49
C TRP A 234 28.41 20.85 -16.28
N VAL A 235 28.70 21.25 -15.02
CA VAL A 235 29.26 22.59 -14.73
C VAL A 235 30.67 22.77 -15.30
N PRO A 236 31.66 21.91 -14.97
CA PRO A 236 32.99 21.99 -15.60
C PRO A 236 32.97 21.99 -17.12
N ILE A 237 32.14 21.13 -17.73
CA ILE A 237 32.05 20.97 -19.18
C ILE A 237 31.57 22.27 -19.83
N ILE A 238 30.48 22.85 -19.30
CA ILE A 238 29.94 24.09 -19.82
C ILE A 238 30.88 25.26 -19.57
N TRP A 239 31.55 25.30 -18.41
CA TRP A 239 32.56 26.31 -18.11
C TRP A 239 33.68 26.30 -19.15
N GLU A 240 34.33 25.16 -19.38
CA GLU A 240 35.41 25.02 -20.36
C GLU A 240 34.96 25.35 -21.78
N THR A 241 33.71 25.01 -22.12
CA THR A 241 33.10 25.33 -23.42
C THR A 241 32.87 26.84 -23.60
N CYS A 242 32.42 27.53 -22.56
CA CYS A 242 32.05 28.95 -22.64
C CYS A 242 33.24 29.89 -22.41
N THR A 243 34.19 29.53 -21.55
CA THR A 243 35.32 30.40 -21.17
C THR A 243 36.63 30.00 -21.82
N HIS A 244 36.67 28.90 -22.59
CA HIS A 244 37.87 28.31 -23.19
C HIS A 244 39.03 28.10 -22.20
N SER A 245 38.70 27.97 -20.92
CA SER A 245 39.64 27.88 -19.81
C SER A 245 39.13 26.87 -18.79
N LYS A 246 40.04 26.16 -18.14
CA LYS A 246 39.65 25.12 -17.19
C LYS A 246 39.18 25.73 -15.87
N PRO A 247 38.12 25.18 -15.24
CA PRO A 247 37.74 25.56 -13.89
C PRO A 247 38.88 25.28 -12.90
N GLY A 248 38.91 26.03 -11.80
CA GLY A 248 39.86 25.77 -10.71
C GLY A 248 39.79 24.34 -10.18
N THR A 249 40.91 23.83 -9.68
CA THR A 249 41.09 22.44 -9.22
C THR A 249 40.05 22.01 -8.18
N ILE A 250 39.70 22.90 -7.25
CA ILE A 250 38.68 22.65 -6.22
C ILE A 250 37.31 22.38 -6.84
N CYS A 251 36.93 23.15 -7.88
CA CYS A 251 35.67 22.97 -8.60
C CYS A 251 35.63 21.61 -9.30
N LEU A 252 36.70 21.26 -10.02
CA LEU A 252 36.84 19.97 -10.68
C LEU A 252 36.72 18.81 -9.70
N GLN A 253 37.48 18.83 -8.59
CA GLN A 253 37.44 17.81 -7.56
C GLN A 253 36.04 17.66 -6.92
N HIS A 254 35.32 18.76 -6.73
CA HIS A 254 33.95 18.72 -6.22
C HIS A 254 33.02 17.94 -7.16
N TYR A 255 33.04 18.26 -8.46
CA TYR A 255 32.14 17.63 -9.43
C TYR A 255 32.55 16.19 -9.78
N GLU A 256 33.83 15.86 -9.78
CA GLU A 256 34.31 14.47 -9.85
C GLU A 256 33.83 13.63 -8.67
N ARG A 257 33.89 14.17 -7.44
CA ARG A 257 33.36 13.48 -6.26
C ARG A 257 31.86 13.21 -6.42
N LYS A 258 31.09 14.16 -6.95
CA LYS A 258 29.65 13.99 -7.20
C LYS A 258 29.37 12.95 -8.27
N GLU A 259 30.21 12.83 -9.28
CA GLU A 259 30.09 11.79 -10.31
C GLU A 259 30.40 10.41 -9.73
N ARG A 260 31.51 10.26 -8.99
CA ARG A 260 31.84 9.00 -8.29
C ARG A 260 30.69 8.56 -7.38
N GLN A 261 30.13 9.48 -6.60
CA GLN A 261 28.95 9.21 -5.76
C GLN A 261 27.74 8.72 -6.57
N LEU A 262 27.49 9.26 -7.76
CA LEU A 262 26.39 8.80 -8.59
C LEU A 262 26.63 7.38 -9.10
N VAL A 263 27.84 7.10 -9.60
CA VAL A 263 28.24 5.78 -10.10
C VAL A 263 28.15 4.73 -8.97
N ASP A 264 28.69 5.04 -7.79
CA ASP A 264 28.62 4.16 -6.63
C ASP A 264 27.18 3.90 -6.21
N ASN A 265 26.33 4.94 -6.18
CA ASN A 265 24.92 4.78 -5.86
C ASN A 265 24.18 3.92 -6.88
N ASN A 266 24.46 4.10 -8.18
CA ASN A 266 23.87 3.27 -9.24
C ASN A 266 24.32 1.81 -9.12
N ARG A 267 25.62 1.57 -8.86
CA ARG A 267 26.16 0.23 -8.61
C ARG A 267 25.48 -0.44 -7.40
N ILE A 268 25.35 0.28 -6.29
CA ILE A 268 24.67 -0.20 -5.08
C ILE A 268 23.19 -0.45 -5.33
N ASN A 269 22.53 0.36 -6.17
CA ASN A 269 21.10 0.20 -6.46
C ASN A 269 20.80 -0.84 -7.54
N SER A 270 21.78 -1.27 -8.34
CA SER A 270 21.61 -2.25 -9.41
C SER A 270 21.51 -3.69 -8.89
N THR A 271 22.19 -4.01 -7.78
CA THR A 271 22.21 -5.37 -7.23
C THR A 271 21.04 -5.59 -6.25
N SER A 272 20.18 -6.58 -6.53
CA SER A 272 19.05 -6.98 -5.68
C SER A 272 19.49 -7.24 -4.23
N ASP A 273 20.68 -7.83 -4.10
CA ASP A 273 21.34 -8.16 -2.84
C ASP A 273 21.71 -6.93 -2.01
N SER A 274 22.12 -5.84 -2.65
CA SER A 274 22.43 -4.58 -2.00
C SER A 274 21.19 -3.84 -1.50
N LYS A 275 20.07 -3.92 -2.24
CA LYS A 275 18.76 -3.42 -1.77
C LYS A 275 18.30 -4.17 -0.52
N LYS A 276 18.41 -5.51 -0.53
CA LYS A 276 18.11 -6.37 0.62
C LYS A 276 18.99 -6.04 1.82
N ARG A 277 20.31 -5.88 1.63
CA ARG A 277 21.25 -5.49 2.70
C ARG A 277 20.96 -4.10 3.27
N ARG A 278 20.62 -3.11 2.45
CA ARG A 278 20.26 -1.75 2.90
C ARG A 278 18.98 -1.77 3.72
N TRP A 279 17.96 -2.50 3.27
CA TRP A 279 16.72 -2.71 4.02
C TRP A 279 16.97 -3.44 5.34
N CYS A 280 17.75 -4.52 5.33
CA CYS A 280 18.18 -5.22 6.54
C CYS A 280 18.95 -4.31 7.50
N ARG A 281 19.82 -3.42 7.02
CA ARG A 281 20.49 -2.42 7.87
C ARG A 281 19.50 -1.43 8.47
N LYS A 282 18.56 -0.91 7.69
CA LYS A 282 17.53 0.02 8.17
C LYS A 282 16.63 -0.64 9.22
N LEU A 283 16.26 -1.90 9.02
CA LEU A 283 15.54 -2.70 10.01
C LEU A 283 16.39 -3.04 11.24
N LYS A 284 17.69 -3.32 11.08
CA LYS A 284 18.61 -3.53 12.20
C LYS A 284 18.73 -2.27 13.05
N LEU A 285 18.83 -1.10 12.43
CA LEU A 285 18.83 0.20 13.12
C LEU A 285 17.51 0.45 13.87
N ASN A 286 16.37 0.06 13.28
CA ASN A 286 15.06 0.13 13.96
C ASN A 286 14.86 -0.96 15.04
N LYS A 287 15.64 -2.04 14.99
CA LYS A 287 15.69 -3.11 16.01
C LYS A 287 16.69 -2.81 17.12
N VAL A 288 17.50 -1.75 17.02
CA VAL A 288 18.38 -1.36 18.11
C VAL A 288 17.46 -0.99 19.26
N SER A 289 17.42 -1.88 20.25
CA SER A 289 16.87 -1.65 21.57
C SER A 289 17.23 -0.24 22.01
N ASN A 290 16.30 0.44 22.69
CA ASN A 290 16.53 1.75 23.28
C ASN A 290 17.85 1.81 24.07
N SER A 291 18.41 0.68 24.53
CA SER A 291 19.67 0.63 25.27
C SER A 291 20.87 1.29 24.57
N LYS A 292 21.16 1.03 23.29
CA LYS A 292 22.38 1.58 22.65
C LYS A 292 22.22 3.05 22.25
N LYS A 293 21.02 3.43 21.78
CA LYS A 293 20.68 4.83 21.47
C LYS A 293 20.56 5.67 22.74
N ALA A 294 19.94 5.14 23.79
CA ALA A 294 19.84 5.82 25.08
C ALA A 294 21.20 5.99 25.74
N ARG A 295 22.11 5.00 25.69
CA ARG A 295 23.50 5.20 26.19
C ARG A 295 24.28 6.26 25.40
N GLN A 296 23.97 6.45 24.12
CA GLN A 296 24.57 7.52 23.31
C GLN A 296 23.98 8.91 23.63
N GLU A 297 22.67 9.00 23.90
CA GLU A 297 21.98 10.29 24.15
C GLU A 297 22.00 10.71 25.62
N TYR A 298 21.98 9.75 26.57
CA TYR A 298 21.88 9.97 28.02
C TYR A 298 23.14 9.53 28.79
N GLY A 299 24.18 9.05 28.09
CA GLY A 299 25.49 8.74 28.65
C GLY A 299 25.71 7.28 29.05
N PRO A 300 26.97 6.89 29.33
CA PRO A 300 27.36 5.50 29.61
C PRO A 300 26.75 4.92 30.89
N GLN A 301 26.24 5.79 31.77
CA GLN A 301 25.58 5.43 33.03
C GLN A 301 24.05 5.32 32.90
N ALA A 302 23.48 5.48 31.69
CA ALA A 302 22.06 5.29 31.47
C ALA A 302 21.70 3.80 31.68
N ILE A 303 21.14 3.50 32.86
CA ILE A 303 20.69 2.17 33.24
C ILE A 303 19.43 1.83 32.41
N ASP A 304 19.34 0.60 31.93
CA ASP A 304 18.11 0.09 31.31
C ASP A 304 16.94 0.26 32.29
N VAL A 305 15.70 0.38 31.78
CA VAL A 305 14.50 0.44 32.63
C VAL A 305 14.48 -0.84 33.47
N THR A 306 14.92 -0.74 34.72
CA THR A 306 14.82 -1.81 35.71
C THR A 306 13.34 -2.00 36.01
N ASP A 307 12.90 -3.24 36.15
CA ASP A 307 11.52 -3.52 36.56
C ASP A 307 11.25 -2.79 37.90
N ASP A 308 10.15 -2.06 37.98
CA ASP A 308 9.79 -1.23 39.15
C ASP A 308 9.70 -2.05 40.44
N VAL A 309 9.44 -3.36 40.32
CA VAL A 309 9.28 -4.30 41.42
C VAL A 309 10.03 -5.59 41.12
N PRO A 310 10.83 -6.13 42.07
CA PRO A 310 11.48 -7.42 41.91
C PRO A 310 10.48 -8.54 41.58
N SER A 311 10.90 -9.47 40.72
CA SER A 311 10.04 -10.56 40.22
C SER A 311 9.38 -11.40 41.33
N ILE A 312 10.07 -11.59 42.45
CA ILE A 312 9.56 -12.36 43.60
C ILE A 312 8.46 -11.60 44.34
N THR A 313 8.69 -10.31 44.58
CA THR A 313 7.73 -9.40 45.22
C THR A 313 6.48 -9.27 44.35
N LEU A 314 6.64 -9.17 43.03
CA LEU A 314 5.51 -9.12 42.10
C LEU A 314 4.65 -10.40 42.14
N LYS A 315 5.26 -11.58 42.25
CA LYS A 315 4.51 -12.84 42.40
C LYS A 315 3.69 -12.86 43.70
N ASN A 316 4.28 -12.41 44.80
CA ASN A 316 3.58 -12.33 46.09
C ASN A 316 2.42 -11.33 46.04
N MET A 317 2.65 -10.13 45.46
CA MET A 317 1.60 -9.13 45.28
C MET A 317 0.43 -9.66 44.42
N LYS A 318 0.72 -10.41 43.35
CA LYS A 318 -0.31 -11.05 42.51
C LYS A 318 -1.13 -12.06 43.28
N LYS A 319 -0.47 -12.91 44.08
CA LYS A 319 -1.13 -13.92 44.91
C LYS A 319 -2.04 -13.25 45.95
N ASN A 320 -1.51 -12.28 46.69
CA ASN A 320 -2.26 -11.54 47.70
C ASN A 320 -3.49 -10.85 47.08
N TYR A 321 -3.33 -10.18 45.94
CA TYR A 321 -4.46 -9.54 45.24
C TYR A 321 -5.53 -10.54 44.81
N PHE A 322 -5.12 -11.72 44.33
CA PHE A 322 -6.07 -12.75 43.95
C PHE A 322 -6.86 -13.26 45.17
N GLU A 323 -6.18 -13.52 46.27
CA GLU A 323 -6.80 -14.03 47.50
C GLU A 323 -7.71 -12.98 48.18
N SER A 324 -7.34 -11.70 48.16
CA SER A 324 -8.10 -10.65 48.87
C SER A 324 -9.22 -10.02 48.04
N GLU A 325 -9.02 -9.81 46.74
CA GLU A 325 -9.93 -9.01 45.90
C GLU A 325 -10.71 -9.82 44.86
N VAL A 326 -10.16 -10.97 44.43
CA VAL A 326 -10.72 -11.76 43.31
C VAL A 326 -11.42 -13.02 43.80
N ASN A 327 -10.83 -13.73 44.76
CA ASN A 327 -11.41 -14.92 45.36
C ASN A 327 -12.53 -14.52 46.32
N VAL A 328 -13.74 -14.98 46.05
CA VAL A 328 -14.95 -14.55 46.77
C VAL A 328 -15.80 -15.79 47.02
N SER A 329 -16.45 -15.87 48.19
CA SER A 329 -17.30 -17.01 48.56
C SER A 329 -18.59 -17.07 47.74
N CYS A 330 -19.24 -18.24 47.68
CA CYS A 330 -20.50 -18.41 46.93
C CYS A 330 -21.60 -17.45 47.37
N ASP A 331 -21.71 -17.19 48.68
CA ASP A 331 -22.73 -16.30 49.25
C ASP A 331 -22.47 -14.84 48.88
N GLU A 332 -21.21 -14.42 48.92
CA GLU A 332 -20.79 -13.09 48.48
C GLU A 332 -20.97 -12.90 46.97
N ILE A 333 -20.73 -13.94 46.15
CA ILE A 333 -21.02 -13.91 44.72
C ILE A 333 -22.51 -13.62 44.47
N ALA A 334 -23.40 -14.29 45.20
CA ALA A 334 -24.84 -14.05 45.10
C ALA A 334 -25.22 -12.62 45.53
N ASN A 335 -24.57 -12.08 46.56
CA ASN A 335 -24.79 -10.71 47.01
C ASN A 335 -24.29 -9.67 45.98
N ILE A 336 -23.11 -9.90 45.38
CA ILE A 336 -22.57 -9.05 44.31
C ILE A 336 -23.46 -9.11 43.07
N GLU A 337 -23.98 -10.28 42.69
CA GLU A 337 -24.94 -10.39 41.58
C GLU A 337 -26.15 -9.49 41.82
N LYS A 338 -26.81 -9.64 42.98
CA LYS A 338 -28.00 -8.87 43.35
C LYS A 338 -27.74 -7.37 43.36
N SER A 339 -26.62 -6.92 43.96
CA SER A 339 -26.29 -5.50 44.05
C SER A 339 -25.86 -4.87 42.72
N THR A 340 -25.43 -5.69 41.75
CA THR A 340 -24.91 -5.21 40.46
C THR A 340 -25.83 -5.47 39.26
N ARG A 341 -27.10 -5.89 39.48
CA ARG A 341 -28.10 -6.13 38.43
C ARG A 341 -28.33 -4.94 37.49
N GLN A 342 -28.17 -3.72 37.98
CA GLN A 342 -28.30 -2.49 37.18
C GLN A 342 -27.05 -2.18 36.31
N GLN A 343 -26.04 -3.05 36.32
CA GLN A 343 -24.85 -3.02 35.47
C GLN A 343 -24.15 -1.65 35.46
N THR A 344 -24.07 -0.99 34.30
CA THR A 344 -23.36 0.29 34.10
C THR A 344 -23.88 1.43 34.98
N ASN A 345 -25.12 1.36 35.43
CA ASN A 345 -25.72 2.35 36.34
C ASN A 345 -25.29 2.14 37.79
N CYS A 346 -24.75 0.97 38.14
CA CYS A 346 -24.25 0.66 39.47
C CYS A 346 -22.74 0.95 39.58
N VAL A 347 -22.34 1.72 40.60
CA VAL A 347 -20.92 2.02 40.86
C VAL A 347 -20.17 0.76 41.29
N GLN A 348 -20.78 -0.08 42.11
CA GLN A 348 -20.19 -1.35 42.56
C GLN A 348 -19.87 -2.26 41.38
N TRP A 349 -20.73 -2.31 40.36
CA TRP A 349 -20.45 -3.07 39.12
C TRP A 349 -19.18 -2.58 38.42
N LYS A 350 -18.94 -1.26 38.37
CA LYS A 350 -17.71 -0.69 37.77
C LYS A 350 -16.46 -1.05 38.58
N VAL A 351 -16.56 -1.07 39.91
CA VAL A 351 -15.46 -1.46 40.80
C VAL A 351 -15.11 -2.94 40.60
N GLU A 352 -16.10 -3.83 40.67
CA GLU A 352 -15.88 -5.26 40.51
C GLU A 352 -15.38 -5.63 39.10
N ARG A 353 -15.87 -4.95 38.06
CA ARG A 353 -15.41 -5.15 36.68
C ARG A 353 -13.95 -4.75 36.47
N LYS A 354 -13.41 -3.80 37.25
CA LYS A 354 -11.98 -3.43 37.16
C LYS A 354 -11.05 -4.49 37.75
N LYS A 355 -11.55 -5.29 38.71
CA LYS A 355 -10.78 -6.35 39.38
C LYS A 355 -10.69 -7.63 38.53
N ARG A 356 -11.62 -7.84 37.60
CA ARG A 356 -11.88 -9.14 36.95
C ARG A 356 -11.77 -9.06 35.43
N VAL A 357 -11.34 -10.17 34.82
CA VAL A 357 -11.42 -10.37 33.36
C VAL A 357 -12.86 -10.75 33.00
N THR A 358 -13.39 -10.10 31.96
CA THR A 358 -14.77 -10.31 31.51
C THR A 358 -14.81 -11.23 30.30
N SER A 359 -15.92 -11.93 30.10
CA SER A 359 -16.13 -12.84 28.96
C SER A 359 -15.88 -12.16 27.61
N SER A 360 -16.34 -10.91 27.44
CA SER A 360 -16.11 -10.11 26.24
C SER A 360 -14.63 -9.84 25.93
N ASN A 361 -13.78 -9.79 26.95
CA ASN A 361 -12.35 -9.52 26.80
C ASN A 361 -11.51 -10.80 26.78
N PHE A 362 -12.05 -11.91 27.30
CA PHE A 362 -11.31 -13.17 27.45
C PHE A 362 -10.80 -13.72 26.11
N GLU A 363 -11.62 -13.67 25.06
CA GLU A 363 -11.23 -14.14 23.73
C GLU A 363 -9.98 -13.40 23.20
N GLN A 364 -9.93 -12.08 23.38
CA GLN A 364 -8.81 -11.26 22.92
C GLN A 364 -7.52 -11.60 23.68
N ILE A 365 -7.63 -11.94 24.96
CA ILE A 365 -6.49 -12.37 25.79
C ILE A 365 -6.02 -13.76 25.35
N PHE A 366 -6.95 -14.69 25.13
CA PHE A 366 -6.65 -16.06 24.75
C PHE A 366 -6.01 -16.16 23.36
N LYS A 367 -6.55 -15.43 22.37
CA LYS A 367 -6.03 -15.41 20.99
C LYS A 367 -4.79 -14.53 20.80
N ARG A 368 -4.27 -13.92 21.88
CA ARG A 368 -3.16 -12.98 21.80
C ARG A 368 -1.90 -13.69 21.32
N ASN A 369 -1.27 -13.13 20.28
CA ASN A 369 0.04 -13.60 19.86
C ASN A 369 1.10 -13.29 20.95
N PRO A 370 1.82 -14.30 21.47
CA PRO A 370 2.82 -14.11 22.52
C PRO A 370 3.96 -13.17 22.11
N THR A 371 4.28 -13.09 20.81
CA THR A 371 5.40 -12.28 20.30
C THR A 371 5.10 -10.79 20.23
N LEU A 372 3.83 -10.39 20.24
CA LEU A 372 3.43 -8.98 20.21
C LEU A 372 3.51 -8.37 21.61
N LYS A 373 3.77 -7.05 21.68
CA LYS A 373 3.81 -6.32 22.95
C LYS A 373 2.43 -6.33 23.63
N ILE A 374 2.39 -6.55 24.94
CA ILE A 374 1.14 -6.62 25.73
C ILE A 374 0.53 -5.23 26.02
N LYS A 375 1.35 -4.17 26.00
CA LYS A 375 0.97 -2.80 26.40
C LYS A 375 -0.29 -2.26 25.69
N PRO A 376 -0.48 -2.40 24.37
CA PRO A 376 -1.69 -1.88 23.69
C PRO A 376 -2.97 -2.56 24.19
N LEU A 377 -2.93 -3.87 24.44
CA LEU A 377 -4.05 -4.62 24.98
C LEU A 377 -4.41 -4.12 26.38
N LEU A 378 -3.42 -3.97 27.27
CA LEU A 378 -3.64 -3.42 28.61
C LEU A 378 -4.23 -2.01 28.59
N ILE A 379 -3.74 -1.13 27.70
CA ILE A 379 -4.29 0.22 27.55
C ILE A 379 -5.76 0.17 27.13
N SER A 380 -6.11 -0.68 26.16
CA SER A 380 -7.50 -0.86 25.74
C SER A 380 -8.39 -1.42 26.85
N MET A 381 -7.88 -2.34 27.68
CA MET A 381 -8.66 -2.92 28.77
C MET A 381 -8.88 -1.94 29.93
N LEU A 382 -7.86 -1.17 30.29
CA LEU A 382 -7.89 -0.28 31.46
C LEU A 382 -8.50 1.09 31.16
N PHE A 383 -8.31 1.62 29.95
CA PHE A 383 -8.64 3.00 29.60
C PHE A 383 -9.64 3.14 28.44
N SER A 384 -10.24 2.04 27.95
CA SER A 384 -11.25 2.16 26.89
C SER A 384 -12.46 2.96 27.36
N LYS A 385 -12.87 3.91 26.53
CA LYS A 385 -14.17 4.57 26.61
C LYS A 385 -14.98 4.11 25.41
N PHE A 386 -15.83 3.11 25.62
CA PHE A 386 -16.73 2.62 24.58
C PHE A 386 -18.01 3.47 24.58
N GLY A 387 -18.26 4.19 23.48
CA GLY A 387 -19.42 5.07 23.31
C GLY A 387 -20.59 4.46 22.55
N GLY A 388 -20.52 3.17 22.16
CA GLY A 388 -21.53 2.52 21.32
C GLY A 388 -21.44 2.93 19.84
N ASN A 389 -22.01 2.10 18.97
CA ASN A 389 -22.31 2.46 17.59
C ASN A 389 -23.79 2.17 17.29
N CYS A 390 -24.29 2.55 16.11
CA CYS A 390 -25.70 2.34 15.74
C CYS A 390 -26.16 0.88 15.91
N SER A 391 -25.31 -0.09 15.57
CA SER A 391 -25.60 -1.52 15.77
C SER A 391 -25.72 -1.91 17.24
N THR A 392 -24.87 -1.34 18.11
CA THR A 392 -24.97 -1.53 19.56
C THR A 392 -26.30 -1.02 20.10
N HIS A 393 -26.73 0.17 19.66
CA HIS A 393 -28.01 0.74 20.08
C HIS A 393 -29.21 -0.09 19.61
N ILE A 394 -29.16 -0.59 18.36
CA ILE A 394 -30.18 -1.50 17.84
C ILE A 394 -30.25 -2.79 18.67
N GLY A 395 -29.08 -3.36 19.02
CA GLY A 395 -29.00 -4.55 19.87
C GLY A 395 -29.63 -4.33 21.25
N LEU A 396 -29.29 -3.23 21.91
CA LEU A 396 -29.86 -2.87 23.22
C LEU A 396 -31.39 -2.71 23.17
N ASN A 397 -31.92 -2.07 22.11
CA ASN A 397 -33.36 -1.86 21.97
C ASN A 397 -34.12 -3.17 21.70
N LYS A 398 -33.50 -4.12 20.97
CA LYS A 398 -34.12 -5.40 20.64
C LYS A 398 -33.97 -6.46 21.73
N GLU A 399 -32.97 -6.34 22.60
CA GLU A 399 -32.64 -7.35 23.62
C GLU A 399 -33.84 -7.72 24.49
N HIS A 400 -34.64 -6.74 24.92
CA HIS A 400 -35.83 -6.99 25.73
C HIS A 400 -36.91 -7.77 24.97
N ILE A 401 -37.15 -7.41 23.71
CA ILE A 401 -38.13 -8.09 22.84
C ILE A 401 -37.72 -9.55 22.64
N THR A 402 -36.46 -9.79 22.28
CA THR A 402 -35.93 -11.14 22.07
C THR A 402 -35.94 -12.00 23.33
N LYS A 403 -35.77 -11.40 24.53
CA LYS A 403 -35.91 -12.14 25.80
C LYS A 403 -37.34 -12.62 26.02
N LEU A 404 -38.34 -11.82 25.68
CA LEU A 404 -39.75 -12.22 25.79
C LEU A 404 -40.07 -13.33 24.79
N GLU A 405 -39.64 -13.19 23.53
CA GLU A 405 -39.80 -14.22 22.49
C GLU A 405 -39.15 -15.57 22.85
N TYR A 406 -38.11 -15.58 23.68
CA TYR A 406 -37.42 -16.81 24.09
C TYR A 406 -38.08 -17.49 25.31
N LEU A 407 -38.87 -16.74 26.09
CA LEU A 407 -39.56 -17.24 27.27
C LEU A 407 -40.99 -17.72 26.96
N GLU A 408 -41.58 -17.23 25.87
CA GLU A 408 -42.75 -17.82 25.20
C GLU A 408 -42.36 -19.10 24.44
#